data_AF-A0A2V3PK12-F1
#
_entry.id   AF-A0A2V3PK12-F1
#
_cell.length_a   1.000
_cell.length_b   1.000
_cell.length_c   1.000
_cell.angle_alpha   90.00
_cell.angle_beta   90.00
_cell.angle_gamma   90.00
#
_symmetry.space_group_name_H-M   'P 1'
#
loop_
_entity.id
_entity.type
_entity.pdbx_description
1 polymer ?
#
loop_
_entity_poly.entity_id
_entity_poly.type
_entity_poly.pdbx_seq_one_letter_code
_entity_poly.pdbx_strand_id
1 'polypeptide(L)'
;MWLGCINNLYKMKTLDEKSAEYSAKLCNQSGNYSKGELETAYVLGANESRELQYGEHGTFGQALESVKQGRLATRKGWNGKGMFVFMRPADELHVGFVAKDIKSLPQRVKDYFYRDCVDEKGNPLELKKDDVVKFTAYLCMKAADGTIVNGWLASQTDMLADDWLLFDF
;
A
#
# COMPACT_ATOMS: atom_id res chain seq x y z
N MET A 1 15.56 -32.76 8.15
CA MET A 1 14.16 -32.65 8.61
C MET A 1 13.56 -31.26 8.28
N TRP A 2 13.87 -30.69 7.11
CA TRP A 2 13.43 -29.34 6.70
C TRP A 2 12.95 -29.33 5.23
N LEU A 3 12.25 -30.39 4.84
CA LEU A 3 11.55 -30.50 3.55
C LEU A 3 10.02 -30.54 3.73
N GLY A 4 9.53 -30.37 4.97
CA GLY A 4 8.11 -30.48 5.32
C GLY A 4 7.30 -29.18 5.28
N CYS A 5 7.95 -28.01 5.19
CA CYS A 5 7.23 -26.72 5.26
C CYS A 5 6.79 -26.13 3.91
N ILE A 6 6.99 -26.85 2.79
CA ILE A 6 6.60 -26.39 1.44
C ILE A 6 5.22 -26.93 1.00
N ASN A 7 4.59 -27.78 1.82
CA ASN A 7 3.35 -28.50 1.44
C ASN A 7 2.03 -27.87 1.91
N ASN A 8 1.99 -26.56 2.13
CA ASN A 8 0.72 -25.83 2.19
C ASN A 8 0.73 -24.62 1.25
N LEU A 9 1.05 -24.88 -0.03
CA LEU A 9 0.45 -24.13 -1.13
C LEU A 9 -1.05 -24.43 -1.12
N TYR A 10 -1.76 -23.81 -0.18
CA TYR A 10 -3.21 -23.74 -0.19
C TYR A 10 -3.64 -23.38 -1.61
N LYS A 11 -4.63 -24.09 -2.14
CA LYS A 11 -5.38 -23.65 -3.32
C LYS A 11 -6.06 -22.33 -2.96
N MET A 12 -5.32 -21.23 -3.06
CA MET A 12 -5.83 -19.88 -2.86
C MET A 12 -6.73 -19.57 -4.06
N LYS A 13 -8.04 -19.53 -3.81
CA LYS A 13 -9.04 -19.18 -4.82
C LYS A 13 -9.07 -17.67 -5.02
N THR A 14 -9.38 -17.22 -6.22
CA THR A 14 -9.62 -15.80 -6.47
C THR A 14 -10.94 -15.36 -5.83
N LEU A 15 -11.12 -14.07 -5.61
CA LEU A 15 -12.39 -13.53 -5.12
C LEU A 15 -13.54 -13.76 -6.10
N ASP A 16 -13.26 -13.77 -7.41
CA ASP A 16 -14.24 -14.11 -8.44
C ASP A 16 -14.69 -15.57 -8.34
N GLU A 17 -13.77 -16.50 -8.10
CA GLU A 17 -14.09 -17.93 -7.90
C GLU A 17 -14.98 -18.11 -6.66
N LYS A 18 -14.69 -17.38 -5.58
CA LYS A 18 -15.51 -17.43 -4.36
C LYS A 18 -16.85 -16.73 -4.52
N SER A 19 -16.88 -15.59 -5.20
CA SER A 19 -18.12 -14.86 -5.52
C SER A 19 -19.03 -15.73 -6.39
N ALA A 20 -18.46 -16.43 -7.38
CA ALA A 20 -19.18 -17.41 -8.18
C ALA A 20 -19.68 -18.59 -7.33
N GLU A 21 -18.86 -19.12 -6.41
CA GLU A 21 -19.28 -20.20 -5.49
C GLU A 21 -20.35 -19.77 -4.49
N TYR A 22 -20.23 -18.56 -3.93
CA TYR A 22 -21.19 -17.99 -2.99
C TYR A 22 -22.51 -17.68 -3.70
N SER A 23 -22.45 -17.06 -4.88
CA SER A 23 -23.60 -16.83 -5.75
C SER A 23 -24.25 -18.15 -6.17
N ALA A 24 -23.47 -19.18 -6.55
CA ALA A 24 -24.00 -20.50 -6.86
C ALA A 24 -24.65 -21.17 -5.65
N LYS A 25 -24.09 -21.00 -4.44
CA LYS A 25 -24.71 -21.47 -3.18
C LYS A 25 -26.02 -20.76 -2.89
N LEU A 26 -26.08 -19.43 -3.03
CA LEU A 26 -27.31 -18.63 -2.86
C LEU A 26 -28.36 -18.95 -3.92
N CYS A 27 -27.97 -19.10 -5.19
CA CYS A 27 -28.88 -19.47 -6.28
C CYS A 27 -29.43 -20.90 -6.14
N ASN A 28 -28.69 -21.80 -5.47
CA ASN A 28 -29.16 -23.14 -5.13
C ASN A 28 -30.00 -23.19 -3.84
N GLN A 29 -30.17 -22.08 -3.14
CA GLN A 29 -31.09 -21.95 -2.01
C GLN A 29 -32.44 -21.42 -2.52
N SER A 30 -33.49 -22.22 -2.37
CA SER A 30 -34.87 -21.80 -2.62
C SER A 30 -35.50 -21.32 -1.31
N GLY A 31 -35.91 -20.05 -1.23
CA GLY A 31 -36.54 -19.47 -0.03
C GLY A 31 -36.70 -17.94 -0.07
N ASN A 32 -37.47 -17.40 0.89
CA ASN A 32 -37.54 -15.95 1.16
C ASN A 32 -36.42 -15.56 2.14
N TYR A 33 -35.55 -14.65 1.74
CA TYR A 33 -34.49 -14.12 2.61
C TYR A 33 -35.03 -12.99 3.48
N SER A 34 -34.62 -12.96 4.74
CA SER A 34 -34.88 -11.82 5.61
C SER A 34 -34.04 -10.61 5.19
N LYS A 35 -34.51 -9.40 5.52
CA LYS A 35 -33.77 -8.16 5.29
C LYS A 35 -32.36 -8.21 5.90
N GLY A 36 -32.21 -8.77 7.09
CA GLY A 36 -30.92 -8.86 7.79
C GLY A 36 -29.91 -9.80 7.12
N GLU A 37 -30.39 -10.89 6.49
CA GLU A 37 -29.51 -11.79 5.72
C GLU A 37 -28.99 -11.11 4.46
N LEU A 38 -29.83 -10.36 3.75
CA LEU A 38 -29.43 -9.58 2.58
C LEU A 38 -28.45 -8.46 2.94
N GLU A 39 -28.69 -7.74 4.04
CA GLU A 39 -27.78 -6.71 4.54
C GLU A 39 -26.41 -7.29 4.92
N THR A 40 -26.40 -8.46 5.57
CA THR A 40 -25.15 -9.14 5.95
C THR A 40 -24.38 -9.59 4.70
N ALA A 41 -25.04 -10.21 3.73
CA ALA A 41 -24.39 -10.63 2.47
C ALA A 41 -23.81 -9.44 1.70
N TYR A 42 -24.53 -8.32 1.65
CA TYR A 42 -24.04 -7.09 1.02
C TYR A 42 -22.81 -6.53 1.73
N VAL A 43 -22.84 -6.42 3.06
CA VAL A 43 -21.72 -5.89 3.86
C VAL A 43 -20.49 -6.78 3.74
N LEU A 44 -20.65 -8.11 3.80
CA LEU A 44 -19.57 -9.06 3.63
C LEU A 44 -18.97 -8.97 2.23
N GLY A 45 -19.80 -9.01 1.18
CA GLY A 45 -19.33 -8.88 -0.19
C GLY A 45 -18.62 -7.54 -0.45
N ALA A 46 -19.13 -6.44 0.10
CA ALA A 46 -18.51 -5.13 -0.01
C ALA A 46 -17.14 -5.07 0.71
N ASN A 47 -17.01 -5.66 1.89
CA ASN A 47 -15.76 -5.70 2.63
C ASN A 47 -14.71 -6.62 1.97
N GLU A 48 -15.12 -7.81 1.54
CA GLU A 48 -14.25 -8.77 0.83
C GLU A 48 -13.76 -8.20 -0.51
N SER A 49 -14.58 -7.38 -1.18
CA SER A 49 -14.19 -6.70 -2.43
C SER A 49 -13.27 -5.50 -2.22
N ARG A 50 -13.15 -4.98 -0.98
CA ARG A 50 -12.44 -3.73 -0.71
C ARG A 50 -10.94 -3.93 -0.50
N GLU A 51 -10.55 -5.00 0.19
CA GLU A 51 -9.18 -5.21 0.68
C GLU A 51 -8.69 -6.62 0.38
N LEU A 52 -7.37 -6.79 0.37
CA LEU A 52 -6.77 -8.11 0.31
C LEU A 52 -7.04 -8.87 1.61
N GLN A 53 -7.37 -10.14 1.46
CA GLN A 53 -7.57 -11.08 2.56
C GLN A 53 -6.35 -11.98 2.72
N TYR A 54 -6.12 -12.44 3.94
CA TYR A 54 -5.00 -13.35 4.22
C TYR A 54 -5.18 -14.69 3.53
N GLY A 55 -4.12 -15.15 2.85
CA GLY A 55 -4.14 -16.42 2.11
C GLY A 55 -4.96 -16.37 0.81
N GLU A 56 -5.17 -15.18 0.24
CA GLU A 56 -5.97 -14.99 -0.98
C GLU A 56 -5.30 -14.05 -1.97
N HIS A 57 -5.57 -14.27 -3.26
CA HIS A 57 -5.19 -13.33 -4.31
C HIS A 57 -6.30 -12.29 -4.52
N GLY A 58 -5.92 -11.07 -4.85
CA GLY A 58 -6.84 -10.01 -5.23
C GLY A 58 -6.28 -9.06 -6.27
N THR A 59 -7.08 -8.05 -6.59
CA THR A 59 -6.78 -7.04 -7.61
C THR A 59 -5.77 -6.01 -7.09
N PHE A 60 -5.20 -5.22 -8.01
CA PHE A 60 -4.41 -4.05 -7.64
C PHE A 60 -5.19 -3.03 -6.79
N GLY A 61 -6.49 -2.85 -7.05
CA GLY A 61 -7.32 -1.93 -6.28
C GLY A 61 -7.38 -2.30 -4.80
N GLN A 62 -7.52 -3.61 -4.52
CA GLN A 62 -7.51 -4.14 -3.16
C GLN A 62 -6.12 -4.05 -2.52
N ALA A 63 -5.06 -4.28 -3.31
CA ALA A 63 -3.69 -4.05 -2.85
C ALA A 63 -3.46 -2.60 -2.44
N LEU A 64 -3.93 -1.65 -3.25
CA LEU A 64 -3.84 -0.22 -2.98
C LEU A 64 -4.60 0.18 -1.71
N GLU A 65 -5.83 -0.29 -1.53
CA GLU A 65 -6.60 -0.04 -0.30
C GLU A 65 -5.91 -0.64 0.94
N SER A 66 -5.38 -1.87 0.82
CA SER A 66 -4.63 -2.52 1.90
C SER A 66 -3.37 -1.72 2.27
N VAL A 67 -2.65 -1.21 1.27
CA VAL A 67 -1.43 -0.43 1.45
C VAL A 67 -1.70 0.96 2.05
N LYS A 68 -2.85 1.59 1.73
CA LYS A 68 -3.30 2.81 2.40
C LYS A 68 -3.52 2.63 3.90
N GLN A 69 -3.85 1.41 4.34
CA GLN A 69 -4.01 1.05 5.75
C GLN A 69 -2.69 0.67 6.43
N GLY A 70 -1.55 0.80 5.73
CA GLY A 70 -0.23 0.44 6.26
C GLY A 70 0.10 -1.05 6.16
N ARG A 71 -0.73 -1.87 5.48
CA ARG A 71 -0.36 -3.24 5.15
C ARG A 71 0.65 -3.27 4.01
N LEU A 72 1.37 -4.38 3.89
CA LEU A 72 2.29 -4.63 2.80
C LEU A 72 1.60 -5.50 1.74
N ALA A 73 1.77 -5.17 0.47
CA ALA A 73 1.22 -5.98 -0.64
C ALA A 73 2.34 -6.50 -1.54
N THR A 74 2.18 -7.71 -2.06
CA THR A 74 3.13 -8.36 -2.98
C THR A 74 2.39 -9.08 -4.09
N ARG A 75 3.08 -9.39 -5.19
CA ARG A 75 2.53 -10.27 -6.23
C ARG A 75 2.94 -11.71 -5.99
N LYS A 76 2.10 -12.66 -6.40
CA LYS A 76 2.39 -14.11 -6.32
C LYS A 76 3.75 -14.47 -6.93
N GLY A 77 4.07 -13.90 -8.09
CA GLY A 77 5.35 -14.11 -8.79
C GLY A 77 6.58 -13.48 -8.12
N TRP A 78 6.40 -12.62 -7.12
CA TRP A 78 7.49 -11.94 -6.41
C TRP A 78 7.97 -12.69 -5.17
N ASN A 79 7.15 -13.57 -4.59
CA ASN A 79 7.36 -14.17 -3.27
C ASN A 79 8.46 -15.27 -3.20
N GLY A 80 9.43 -15.24 -4.12
CA GLY A 80 10.73 -15.91 -3.97
C GLY A 80 11.88 -14.94 -3.69
N LYS A 81 11.63 -13.63 -3.75
CA LYS A 81 12.62 -12.56 -3.61
C LYS A 81 12.26 -11.53 -2.52
N GLY A 82 11.19 -11.80 -1.77
CA GLY A 82 10.71 -10.95 -0.67
C GLY A 82 10.49 -9.50 -1.10
N MET A 83 9.86 -9.27 -2.25
CA MET A 83 9.51 -7.92 -2.73
C MET A 83 8.11 -7.56 -2.22
N PHE A 84 7.89 -6.30 -1.88
CA PHE A 84 6.57 -5.80 -1.48
C PHE A 84 6.46 -4.30 -1.73
N VAL A 85 5.23 -3.81 -1.86
CA VAL A 85 4.89 -2.40 -1.93
C VAL A 85 4.26 -1.93 -0.63
N PHE A 86 4.46 -0.67 -0.31
CA PHE A 86 3.92 0.00 0.88
C PHE A 86 3.73 1.50 0.60
N MET A 87 2.93 2.18 1.42
CA MET A 87 2.74 3.63 1.30
C MET A 87 3.62 4.32 2.32
N ARG A 88 4.41 5.28 1.87
CA ARG A 88 4.95 6.30 2.77
C ARG A 88 3.85 7.33 2.99
N PRO A 89 3.38 7.56 4.23
CA PRO A 89 2.37 8.58 4.50
C PRO A 89 2.92 9.98 4.22
N ALA A 90 2.00 10.93 4.07
CA ALA A 90 2.37 12.34 4.00
C ALA A 90 3.04 12.77 5.32
N ASP A 91 3.96 13.72 5.22
CA ASP A 91 4.79 14.17 6.34
C ASP A 91 5.03 15.68 6.25
N GLU A 92 5.26 16.31 7.39
CA GLU A 92 5.53 17.75 7.49
C GLU A 92 6.82 17.95 8.28
N LEU A 93 7.82 18.57 7.64
CA LEU A 93 9.12 18.81 8.25
C LEU A 93 9.38 20.31 8.32
N HIS A 94 9.87 20.76 9.48
CA HIS A 94 10.23 22.16 9.68
C HIS A 94 11.26 22.62 8.64
N VAL A 95 11.07 23.80 8.05
CA VAL A 95 11.87 24.31 6.93
C VAL A 95 13.36 24.38 7.26
N GLY A 96 13.71 24.71 8.50
CA GLY A 96 15.11 24.71 8.97
C GLY A 96 15.78 23.33 8.90
N PHE A 97 15.04 22.26 9.21
CA PHE A 97 15.54 20.88 9.12
C PHE A 97 15.70 20.45 7.65
N VAL A 98 14.75 20.84 6.80
CA VAL A 98 14.78 20.55 5.36
C VAL A 98 15.98 21.22 4.70
N ALA A 99 16.25 22.48 5.04
CA ALA A 99 17.33 23.26 4.46
C ALA A 99 18.73 22.78 4.90
N LYS A 100 18.88 22.11 6.04
CA LYS A 100 20.19 21.79 6.62
C LYS A 100 20.46 20.29 6.73
N ASP A 101 19.51 19.56 7.29
CA ASP A 101 19.76 18.25 7.89
C ASP A 101 19.34 17.07 7.00
N ILE A 102 18.47 17.27 6.00
CA ILE A 102 18.06 16.18 5.11
C ILE A 102 19.19 15.79 4.17
N LYS A 103 19.83 14.65 4.43
CA LYS A 103 20.98 14.14 3.65
C LYS A 103 20.65 13.79 2.21
N SER A 104 19.43 13.34 1.93
CA SER A 104 19.02 12.87 0.61
C SER A 104 18.64 13.99 -0.37
N LEU A 105 18.56 15.25 0.09
CA LEU A 105 18.22 16.37 -0.79
C LEU A 105 19.46 16.95 -1.47
N PRO A 106 19.39 17.26 -2.79
CA PRO A 106 20.44 18.01 -3.48
C PRO A 106 20.67 19.38 -2.84
N GLN A 107 21.92 19.87 -2.87
CA GLN A 107 22.27 21.16 -2.27
C GLN A 107 21.42 22.30 -2.82
N ARG A 108 21.12 22.33 -4.13
CA ARG A 108 20.29 23.39 -4.72
C ARG A 108 18.86 23.42 -4.16
N VAL A 109 18.32 22.28 -3.73
CA VAL A 109 16.99 22.21 -3.09
C VAL A 109 17.08 22.75 -1.67
N LYS A 110 18.15 22.41 -0.96
CA LYS A 110 18.43 22.97 0.38
C LYS A 110 18.57 24.49 0.33
N ASP A 111 19.36 24.99 -0.62
CA ASP A 111 19.55 26.43 -0.83
C ASP A 111 18.24 27.13 -1.17
N TYR A 112 17.35 26.48 -1.94
CA TYR A 112 16.03 27.01 -2.25
C TYR A 112 15.20 27.26 -0.98
N PHE A 113 15.09 26.26 -0.09
CA PHE A 113 14.36 26.40 1.18
C PHE A 113 15.10 27.27 2.20
N TYR A 114 16.44 27.36 2.12
CA TYR A 114 17.22 28.23 2.98
C TYR A 114 16.91 29.71 2.76
N ARG A 115 16.43 30.10 1.57
CA ARG A 115 15.95 31.47 1.30
C ARG A 115 14.82 31.90 2.22
N ASP A 116 13.97 30.96 2.62
CA ASP A 116 12.86 31.21 3.54
C ASP A 116 13.35 31.27 5.00
N CYS A 117 14.62 30.93 5.24
CA CYS A 117 15.26 30.94 6.56
C CYS A 117 16.06 32.22 6.86
N VAL A 118 16.18 33.14 5.90
CA VAL A 118 17.02 34.34 6.01
C VAL A 118 16.29 35.61 5.56
N ASP A 119 16.68 36.76 6.10
CA ASP A 119 16.20 38.06 5.66
C ASP A 119 16.85 38.50 4.32
N GLU A 120 16.45 39.65 3.78
CA GLU A 120 16.99 40.22 2.54
C GLU A 120 18.52 40.47 2.58
N LYS A 121 19.11 40.52 3.78
CA LYS A 121 20.53 40.74 4.03
C LYS A 121 21.28 39.44 4.31
N GLY A 122 20.59 38.29 4.35
CA GLY A 122 21.16 36.98 4.61
C GLY A 122 21.28 36.62 6.10
N ASN A 123 20.68 37.40 7.02
CA ASN A 123 20.68 37.07 8.45
C ASN A 123 19.62 36.00 8.75
N PRO A 124 19.89 35.03 9.64
CA PRO A 124 18.89 34.03 10.04
C PRO A 124 17.62 34.66 10.64
N LEU A 125 16.47 34.22 10.16
CA LEU A 125 15.17 34.57 10.74
C LEU A 125 14.83 33.68 11.94
N GLU A 126 14.03 34.21 12.86
CA GLU A 126 13.37 33.39 13.88
C GLU A 126 12.23 32.61 13.22
N LEU A 127 12.43 31.30 13.02
CA LEU A 127 11.47 30.43 12.36
C LEU A 127 10.38 29.99 13.34
N LYS A 128 9.13 30.12 12.92
CA LYS A 128 7.99 29.64 13.70
C LYS A 128 7.89 28.14 13.56
N LYS A 129 7.34 27.50 14.60
CA LYS A 129 7.11 26.05 14.61
C LYS A 129 6.27 25.57 13.40
N ASP A 130 5.38 26.41 12.89
CA ASP A 130 4.47 26.09 11.79
C ASP A 130 5.07 26.35 10.39
N ASP A 131 6.33 26.82 10.31
CA ASP A 131 7.04 26.99 9.03
C ASP A 131 7.54 25.62 8.53
N VAL A 132 6.63 24.87 7.91
CA VAL A 132 6.84 23.47 7.50
C VAL A 132 6.81 23.30 5.98
N VAL A 133 7.62 22.36 5.49
CA VAL A 133 7.56 21.84 4.12
C VAL A 133 6.75 20.54 4.16
N LYS A 134 5.71 20.48 3.32
CA LYS A 134 4.83 19.31 3.22
C LYS A 134 5.34 18.34 2.16
N PHE A 135 5.54 17.09 2.56
CA PHE A 135 5.85 15.98 1.67
C PHE A 135 4.58 15.14 1.47
N THR A 136 4.16 14.97 0.23
CA THR A 136 2.95 14.21 -0.10
C THR A 136 3.19 12.71 0.08
N ALA A 137 2.11 11.96 0.36
CA ALA A 137 2.18 10.50 0.38
C ALA A 137 2.55 9.93 -1.01
N TYR A 138 3.27 8.81 -1.04
CA TYR A 138 3.57 8.08 -2.27
C TYR A 138 3.81 6.60 -1.99
N LEU A 139 3.73 5.78 -3.04
CA LEU A 139 4.04 4.36 -2.97
C LEU A 139 5.55 4.14 -3.02
N CYS A 140 6.00 3.18 -2.24
CA CYS A 140 7.36 2.67 -2.22
C CYS A 140 7.35 1.17 -2.48
N MET A 141 8.49 0.66 -2.94
CA MET A 141 8.69 -0.77 -3.13
C MET A 141 10.01 -1.19 -2.49
N LYS A 142 10.01 -2.33 -1.80
CA LYS A 142 11.24 -3.07 -1.51
C LYS A 142 11.52 -4.03 -2.66
N ALA A 143 12.62 -3.82 -3.36
CA ALA A 143 13.00 -4.59 -4.54
C ALA A 143 13.69 -5.92 -4.18
N ALA A 144 13.94 -6.73 -5.21
CA ALA A 144 14.52 -8.07 -5.08
C ALA A 144 15.93 -8.05 -4.47
N ASP A 145 16.70 -7.03 -4.80
CA ASP A 145 18.07 -6.82 -4.32
C ASP A 145 18.13 -6.19 -2.91
N GLY A 146 16.97 -5.93 -2.30
CA GLY A 146 16.86 -5.31 -0.99
C GLY A 146 16.80 -3.78 -1.00
N THR A 147 16.91 -3.13 -2.16
CA THR A 147 16.82 -1.67 -2.25
C THR A 147 15.38 -1.19 -2.04
N ILE A 148 15.24 0.05 -1.56
CA ILE A 148 13.94 0.74 -1.46
C ILE A 148 13.80 1.71 -2.63
N VAL A 149 12.80 1.46 -3.47
CA VAL A 149 12.38 2.35 -4.56
C VAL A 149 11.37 3.33 -4.00
N ASN A 150 11.80 4.57 -3.76
CA ASN A 150 10.90 5.67 -3.39
C ASN A 150 10.14 6.16 -4.63
N GLY A 151 8.83 6.34 -4.52
CA GLY A 151 8.00 6.78 -5.64
C GLY A 151 7.82 5.67 -6.69
N TRP A 152 7.64 4.43 -6.23
CA TRP A 152 7.36 3.31 -7.12
C TRP A 152 6.07 3.57 -7.90
N LEU A 153 6.17 3.43 -9.22
CA LEU A 153 5.05 3.59 -10.14
C LEU A 153 4.55 2.22 -10.57
N ALA A 154 3.29 1.92 -10.28
CA ALA A 154 2.66 0.70 -10.76
C ALA A 154 2.64 0.71 -12.29
N SER A 155 3.19 -0.34 -12.90
CA SER A 155 3.12 -0.52 -14.34
C SER A 155 1.72 -0.97 -14.78
N GLN A 156 1.45 -0.99 -16.09
CA GLN A 156 0.19 -1.53 -16.60
C GLN A 156 -0.01 -2.99 -16.20
N THR A 157 1.07 -3.79 -16.13
CA THR A 157 0.96 -5.19 -15.72
C THR A 157 0.73 -5.34 -14.23
N ASP A 158 1.13 -4.37 -13.40
CA ASP A 158 0.83 -4.34 -11.98
C ASP A 158 -0.63 -3.97 -11.73
N MET A 159 -1.12 -2.94 -12.43
CA MET A 159 -2.49 -2.45 -12.29
C MET A 159 -3.54 -3.44 -12.80
N LEU A 160 -3.21 -4.22 -13.83
CA LEU A 160 -4.11 -5.23 -14.42
C LEU A 160 -3.92 -6.63 -13.82
N ALA A 161 -3.11 -6.78 -12.77
CA ALA A 161 -2.89 -8.05 -12.12
C ALA A 161 -3.91 -8.33 -11.01
N ASP A 162 -4.31 -9.60 -10.93
CA ASP A 162 -5.22 -10.15 -9.90
C ASP A 162 -4.51 -11.17 -8.99
N ASP A 163 -3.17 -11.15 -8.97
CA ASP A 163 -2.33 -12.03 -8.18
C ASP A 163 -1.69 -11.33 -6.97
N TRP A 164 -2.31 -10.25 -6.48
CA TRP A 164 -1.84 -9.49 -5.32
C TRP A 164 -2.19 -10.20 -4.02
N LEU A 165 -1.28 -10.15 -3.05
CA LEU A 165 -1.32 -10.83 -1.76
C LEU A 165 -0.90 -9.87 -0.65
N LEU A 166 -1.41 -10.07 0.56
CA LEU A 166 -0.78 -9.50 1.75
C LEU A 166 0.60 -10.13 1.94
N PHE A 167 1.60 -9.30 2.22
CA PHE A 167 2.96 -9.74 2.53
C PHE A 167 3.15 -9.74 4.05
N ASP A 168 3.27 -10.93 4.63
CA ASP A 168 3.68 -11.16 6.02
C ASP A 168 5.08 -11.78 6.06
N PHE A 169 5.81 -11.54 7.15
CA PHE A 169 7.19 -11.97 7.36
C PHE A 169 7.42 -12.45 8.80
#